data_AF-A0A1G6F203-F1
#
_entry.id   AF-A0A1G6F203-F1
#
_cell.length_a   1.000
_cell.length_b   1.000
_cell.length_c   1.000
_cell.angle_alpha   90.00
_cell.angle_beta   90.00
_cell.angle_gamma   90.00
#
_symmetry.space_group_name_H-M   'P 1'
#
loop_
_entity.id
_entity.type
_entity.pdbx_description
1 polymer ?
#
loop_
_entity_poly.entity_id
_entity_poly.type
_entity_poly.pdbx_seq_one_letter_code
_entity_poly.pdbx_strand_id
1 'polypeptide(L)'
;MKSRYLSECKRVLKTGGLLSFSTHDYNYLKENHPNCLKGHNFFPYAKGDIYWESFEANDLIQFANKAGMEVILCEKGKIYIPEDGTVLHCLCSKRVW
;
A
#
# COMPACT_ATOMS: atom_id res chain seq x y z
N MET A 1 1.85 -0.12 -13.89
CA MET A 1 0.91 0.94 -13.46
C MET A 1 1.22 1.47 -12.06
N LYS A 2 1.36 0.61 -11.02
CA LYS A 2 1.64 1.05 -9.64
C LYS A 2 3.02 1.70 -9.43
N SER A 3 4.07 1.12 -10.02
CA SER A 3 5.40 1.76 -10.03
C SER A 3 5.39 3.14 -10.69
N ARG A 4 4.57 3.36 -11.73
CA ARG A 4 4.42 4.68 -12.38
C ARG A 4 3.83 5.72 -11.44
N TYR A 5 2.83 5.35 -10.63
CA TYR A 5 2.26 6.24 -9.62
C TYR A 5 3.34 6.67 -8.61
N LEU A 6 4.10 5.70 -8.08
CA LEU A 6 5.20 5.98 -7.16
C LEU A 6 6.34 6.78 -7.82
N SER A 7 6.60 6.58 -9.12
CA SER A 7 7.54 7.41 -9.88
C SER A 7 7.09 8.87 -9.98
N GLU A 8 5.80 9.12 -10.16
CA GLU A 8 5.26 10.50 -10.16
C GLU A 8 5.34 11.14 -8.77
N CYS A 9 5.10 10.38 -7.70
CA CYS A 9 5.37 10.84 -6.34
C CYS A 9 6.86 11.21 -6.17
N LYS A 10 7.78 10.33 -6.59
CA LYS A 10 9.22 10.59 -6.55
C LYS A 10 9.63 11.84 -7.35
N ARG A 11 8.97 12.11 -8.49
CA ARG A 11 9.28 13.27 -9.35
C ARG A 11 9.14 14.58 -8.59
N VAL A 12 8.10 14.71 -7.76
CA VAL A 12 7.79 15.96 -7.02
C VAL A 12 8.51 16.09 -5.68
N LEU A 13 9.13 15.02 -5.17
CA LEU A 13 9.91 15.08 -3.93
C LEU A 13 11.26 15.79 -4.14
N LYS A 14 11.71 16.53 -3.12
CA LYS A 14 13.11 16.96 -3.01
C LYS A 14 14.01 15.76 -2.74
N THR A 15 15.30 15.90 -3.04
CA THR A 15 16.31 14.91 -2.66
C THR A 15 16.30 14.68 -1.15
N GLY A 16 16.30 13.41 -0.71
CA GLY A 16 16.11 13.03 0.69
C GLY A 16 14.67 13.17 1.20
N GLY A 17 13.73 13.60 0.36
CA GLY A 17 12.31 13.71 0.71
C GLY A 17 11.68 12.34 0.94
N LEU A 18 10.78 12.27 1.92
CA LEU A 18 10.09 11.05 2.31
C LEU A 18 8.72 10.93 1.64
N LEU A 19 8.36 9.70 1.27
CA LEU A 19 7.01 9.31 0.87
C LEU A 19 6.48 8.29 1.87
N SER A 20 5.40 8.63 2.55
CA SER A 20 4.64 7.72 3.41
C SER A 20 3.36 7.32 2.69
N PHE A 21 3.08 6.02 2.62
CA PHE A 21 1.84 5.52 2.03
C PHE A 21 1.38 4.23 2.71
N SER A 22 0.09 3.95 2.62
CA SER A 22 -0.51 2.74 3.19
C SER A 22 -1.55 2.12 2.28
N THR A 23 -1.78 0.81 2.45
CA THR A 23 -2.78 0.03 1.71
C THR A 23 -3.42 -1.02 2.61
N HIS A 24 -4.50 -1.66 2.16
CA HIS A 24 -5.09 -2.79 2.88
C HIS A 24 -4.25 -4.07 2.74
N ASP A 25 -4.03 -4.78 3.85
CA ASP A 25 -3.35 -6.08 3.87
C ASP A 25 -4.23 -7.17 3.27
N TYR A 26 -3.82 -7.71 2.12
CA TYR A 26 -4.53 -8.78 1.42
C TYR A 26 -4.72 -10.04 2.29
N ASN A 27 -3.68 -10.44 3.05
CA ASN A 27 -3.74 -11.66 3.86
C ASN A 27 -4.73 -11.49 5.02
N TYR A 28 -4.74 -10.31 5.65
CA TYR A 28 -5.72 -10.00 6.69
C TYR A 28 -7.16 -10.04 6.14
N LEU A 29 -7.40 -9.41 4.98
CA LEU A 29 -8.72 -9.39 4.35
C LEU A 29 -9.17 -10.79 3.92
N LYS A 30 -8.27 -11.61 3.40
CA LYS A 30 -8.57 -12.99 3.00
C LYS A 30 -8.98 -13.86 4.19
N GLU A 31 -8.37 -13.64 5.35
CA GLU A 31 -8.66 -14.40 6.57
C GLU A 31 -9.94 -13.91 7.27
N ASN A 32 -10.13 -12.59 7.39
CA ASN A 32 -11.17 -12.01 8.25
C ASN A 32 -12.42 -11.55 7.47
N HIS A 33 -12.27 -11.21 6.18
CA HIS A 33 -13.33 -10.66 5.33
C HIS A 33 -13.36 -11.29 3.92
N PRO A 34 -13.32 -12.63 3.77
CA PRO A 34 -13.24 -13.27 2.45
C PRO A 34 -14.44 -12.95 1.55
N ASN A 35 -15.62 -12.72 2.13
CA ASN A 35 -16.85 -12.37 1.40
C ASN A 35 -16.79 -10.98 0.76
N CYS A 36 -15.88 -10.12 1.22
CA CYS A 36 -15.65 -8.79 0.68
C CYS A 36 -14.53 -8.78 -0.38
N LEU A 37 -13.95 -9.94 -0.71
CA LEU A 37 -12.75 -10.03 -1.54
C LEU A 37 -13.04 -10.79 -2.85
N LYS A 38 -12.70 -10.17 -3.98
CA LYS A 38 -12.74 -10.81 -5.30
C LYS A 38 -11.37 -10.69 -5.95
N GLY A 39 -10.55 -11.74 -5.84
CA GLY A 39 -9.14 -11.66 -6.19
C GLY A 39 -8.42 -10.71 -5.23
N HIS A 40 -7.70 -9.71 -5.74
CA HIS A 40 -7.06 -8.66 -4.92
C HIS A 40 -7.95 -7.43 -4.69
N ASN A 41 -9.18 -7.42 -5.21
CA ASN A 41 -10.09 -6.30 -5.08
C ASN A 41 -10.95 -6.48 -3.82
N PHE A 42 -10.90 -5.49 -2.93
CA PHE A 42 -11.65 -5.40 -1.70
C PHE A 42 -12.88 -4.49 -1.88
N PHE A 43 -14.06 -5.07 -1.67
CA PHE A 43 -15.37 -4.44 -1.77
C PHE A 43 -15.96 -4.26 -0.36
N PRO A 44 -15.68 -3.14 0.31
CA PRO A 44 -16.16 -2.86 1.68
C PRO A 44 -17.68 -2.69 1.78
N TYR A 45 -18.33 -2.31 0.68
CA TYR A 45 -19.72 -1.87 0.66
C TYR A 45 -20.54 -2.83 -0.19
N ALA A 46 -21.57 -3.45 0.41
CA ALA A 46 -22.36 -4.53 -0.19
C ALA A 46 -23.07 -4.19 -1.51
N LYS A 47 -23.18 -2.89 -1.86
CA LYS A 47 -23.84 -2.38 -3.08
C LYS A 47 -22.96 -1.39 -3.86
N GLY A 48 -21.67 -1.31 -3.53
CA GLY A 48 -20.75 -0.38 -4.18
C GLY A 48 -19.98 -1.05 -5.31
N ASP A 49 -19.94 -0.42 -6.48
CA ASP A 49 -19.03 -0.79 -7.57
C ASP A 49 -17.57 -0.32 -7.31
N ILE A 50 -17.37 0.40 -6.19
CA ILE A 50 -16.07 0.91 -5.77
C ILE A 50 -15.33 -0.17 -4.99
N TYR A 51 -14.09 -0.42 -5.39
CA TYR A 51 -13.18 -1.31 -4.69
C TYR A 51 -11.85 -0.62 -4.40
N TRP A 52 -11.17 -1.13 -3.38
CA TRP A 52 -9.76 -0.88 -3.16
C TRP A 52 -8.94 -2.09 -3.56
N GLU A 53 -7.76 -1.87 -4.12
CA GLU A 53 -6.80 -2.97 -4.31
C GLU A 53 -6.09 -3.25 -2.98
N SER A 54 -5.91 -4.53 -2.69
CA SER A 54 -5.18 -5.03 -1.53
C SER A 54 -3.90 -5.73 -1.95
N PHE A 55 -2.89 -5.67 -1.09
CA PHE A 55 -1.53 -6.07 -1.43
C PHE A 55 -0.89 -6.85 -0.29
N GLU A 56 0.19 -7.55 -0.62
CA GLU A 56 1.15 -8.03 0.37
C GLU A 56 2.29 -7.01 0.53
N ALA A 57 3.00 -7.04 1.67
CA ALA A 57 4.10 -6.11 1.93
C ALA A 57 5.19 -6.17 0.84
N ASN A 58 5.48 -7.38 0.35
CA ASN A 58 6.44 -7.59 -0.73
C ASN A 58 6.04 -6.92 -2.05
N ASP A 59 4.75 -6.83 -2.36
CA ASP A 59 4.29 -6.11 -3.57
C ASP A 59 4.66 -4.64 -3.48
N LEU A 60 4.40 -4.02 -2.33
CA LEU A 60 4.68 -2.60 -2.10
C LEU A 60 6.17 -2.30 -2.16
N ILE A 61 7.00 -3.15 -1.55
CA ILE A 61 8.47 -3.07 -1.61
C ILE A 61 8.95 -3.15 -3.06
N GLN A 62 8.43 -4.11 -3.83
CA GLN A 62 8.78 -4.25 -5.25
C GLN A 62 8.35 -3.03 -6.08
N PHE A 63 7.18 -2.45 -5.81
CA PHE A 63 6.73 -1.26 -6.53
C PHE A 63 7.62 -0.04 -6.23
N ALA A 64 7.99 0.17 -4.97
CA ALA A 64 8.87 1.27 -4.56
C ALA A 64 10.28 1.12 -5.16
N ASN A 65 10.85 -0.09 -5.11
CA ASN A 65 12.14 -0.40 -5.72
C ASN A 65 12.12 -0.17 -7.24
N LYS A 66 11.07 -0.64 -7.94
CA LYS A 66 10.89 -0.40 -9.38
C LYS A 66 10.71 1.08 -9.71
N ALA A 67 10.16 1.88 -8.80
CA ALA A 67 10.08 3.34 -8.95
C ALA A 67 11.41 4.05 -8.67
N GLY A 68 12.46 3.33 -8.27
CA GLY A 68 13.77 3.87 -7.92
C GLY A 68 13.74 4.71 -6.65
N MET A 69 12.91 4.33 -5.68
CA MET A 69 12.93 4.85 -4.32
C MET A 69 13.70 3.90 -3.41
N GLU A 70 14.22 4.42 -2.30
CA GLU A 70 14.78 3.61 -1.23
C GLU A 70 13.69 3.28 -0.21
N VAL A 71 13.45 2.00 0.04
CA VAL A 71 12.50 1.57 1.07
C VAL A 71 13.18 1.63 2.43
N ILE A 72 12.64 2.43 3.35
CA ILE A 72 13.13 2.54 4.73
C ILE A 72 12.45 1.49 5.60
N LEU A 73 11.13 1.38 5.51
CA LEU A 73 10.35 0.36 6.20
C LEU A 73 9.10 0.01 5.39
N CYS A 74 8.62 -1.22 5.54
CA CYS A 74 7.25 -1.57 5.20
C CYS A 74 6.72 -2.65 6.14
N GLU A 75 5.70 -2.30 6.93
CA GLU A 75 5.24 -3.11 8.05
C GLU A 75 3.71 -3.11 8.20
N LYS A 76 3.20 -4.05 8.99
CA LYS A 76 1.79 -4.08 9.36
C LYS A 76 1.54 -3.02 10.44
N GLY A 77 0.74 -2.01 10.10
CA GLY A 77 0.24 -1.03 11.04
C GLY A 77 -1.11 -1.45 11.61
N LYS A 78 -1.31 -1.20 12.91
CA LYS A 78 -2.65 -1.18 13.50
C LYS A 78 -3.24 0.21 13.30
N ILE A 79 -4.44 0.28 12.75
CA ILE A 79 -5.20 1.52 12.71
C ILE A 79 -5.90 1.75 14.05
N TYR A 80 -6.40 2.98 14.23
CA TYR A 80 -6.93 3.46 15.50
C TYR A 80 -8.10 2.61 16.03
N ILE A 81 -8.92 2.05 15.14
CA ILE A 81 -10.05 1.16 15.46
C ILE A 81 -9.67 -0.24 14.96
N PRO A 82 -9.41 -1.22 15.85
CA PRO A 82 -9.00 -2.57 15.44
C PRO A 82 -9.96 -3.26 14.46
N GLU A 83 -11.25 -2.94 14.54
CA GLU A 83 -12.32 -3.46 13.69
C GLU A 83 -12.23 -2.97 12.24
N ASP A 84 -11.56 -1.84 11.99
CA ASP A 84 -11.35 -1.32 10.64
C ASP A 84 -10.27 -2.14 9.88
N GLY A 85 -9.59 -3.06 10.59
CA GLY A 85 -8.63 -4.01 10.05
C GLY A 85 -7.14 -3.64 10.18
N THR A 86 -6.30 -4.38 9.45
CA THR A 86 -4.84 -4.15 9.39
C THR A 86 -4.47 -3.45 8.09
N VAL A 87 -3.57 -2.47 8.19
CA VAL A 87 -2.98 -1.80 7.02
C VAL A 87 -1.52 -2.19 6.85
N LEU A 88 -1.04 -2.15 5.62
CA LEU A 88 0.38 -2.13 5.32
C LEU A 88 0.82 -0.68 5.20
N HIS A 89 1.81 -0.27 5.97
CA HIS A 89 2.42 1.05 5.89
C HIS A 89 3.84 0.92 5.37
N CYS A 90 4.19 1.69 4.34
CA CYS A 90 5.56 1.82 3.88
C CYS A 90 6.05 3.28 3.98
N LEU A 91 7.32 3.44 4.33
CA LEU A 91 8.06 4.69 4.24
C LEU A 91 9.20 4.52 3.24
N CYS A 92 9.31 5.45 2.31
CA CYS A 92 10.36 5.46 1.29
C CYS A 92 11.04 6.83 1.23
N SER A 93 12.27 6.87 0.72
CA SER A 93 13.02 8.10 0.47
C SER A 93 13.41 8.23 -1.01
N LYS A 94 13.44 9.47 -1.50
CA LYS A 94 14.09 9.80 -2.76
C LYS A 94 15.60 9.82 -2.55
N ARG A 95 16.29 8.83 -3.12
CA ARG A 95 17.76 8.72 -3.08
C ARG A 95 18.43 10.04 -3.46
N VAL A 96 19.48 10.35 -2.70
CA VAL A 96 20.48 11.36 -3.05
C VAL A 96 21.45 10.69 -4.02
N TRP A 97 21.52 11.22 -5.24
CA TRP A 97 22.67 11.02 -6.12
C TRP A 97 23.36 12.37 -6.24
#